data_AF-A0A2G9UJ67-F1
#
_entry.id   AF-A0A2G9UJ67-F1
#
_cell.length_a   1.000
_cell.length_b   1.000
_cell.length_c   1.000
_cell.angle_alpha   90.00
_cell.angle_beta   90.00
_cell.angle_gamma   90.00
#
_symmetry.space_group_name_H-M   'P 1'
#
loop_
_entity.id
_entity.type
_entity.pdbx_description
1 polymer ?
#
loop_
_entity_poly.entity_id
_entity_poly.type
_entity_poly.pdbx_seq_one_letter_code
_entity_poly.pdbx_strand_id
1 'polypeptide(L)'
;MLICDLQGDLELENESTVVAWFVDIYRKHLSEEPFQEELGSFLGLLEDVRYNDMLHASNYYSSVFCLVQAIAMKRFKLAMLSEVERRLVGRIHAQLKDYIQLEELREKDKSKEKETVPKIPENIRFELAVPAPEGSVVEQLQLLMFGCEQARKFIAEAMKCAK
;
A
#
# COMPACT_ATOMS: atom_id res chain seq x y z
N MET A 1 7.18 -32.93 12.68
CA MET A 1 6.95 -32.14 13.91
C MET A 1 8.28 -31.51 14.29
N LEU A 2 8.49 -30.24 13.91
CA LEU A 2 9.48 -29.27 14.44
C LEU A 2 9.55 -28.08 13.45
N ILE A 3 8.54 -27.22 13.47
CA ILE A 3 8.64 -25.82 13.04
C ILE A 3 7.78 -25.01 14.03
N CYS A 4 8.23 -24.93 15.27
CA CYS A 4 7.79 -23.97 16.27
C CYS A 4 9.07 -23.49 16.95
N ASP A 5 9.54 -22.29 16.59
CA ASP A 5 10.50 -21.41 17.31
C ASP A 5 11.33 -20.50 16.39
N LEU A 6 10.69 -19.83 15.42
CA LEU A 6 11.27 -18.67 14.73
C LEU A 6 10.37 -17.41 14.90
N GLN A 7 9.59 -17.38 15.97
CA GLN A 7 8.90 -16.16 16.43
C GLN A 7 9.86 -15.34 17.29
N GLY A 8 10.69 -14.54 16.63
CA GLY A 8 11.58 -13.59 17.29
C GLY A 8 12.51 -12.90 16.28
N ASP A 9 12.13 -11.70 15.86
CA ASP A 9 13.00 -10.65 15.32
C ASP A 9 13.76 -10.90 14.00
N LEU A 10 13.01 -11.20 12.93
CA LEU A 10 13.45 -10.90 11.56
C LEU A 10 12.41 -10.04 10.84
N GLU A 11 11.97 -8.93 11.46
CA GLU A 11 11.42 -7.82 10.67
C GLU A 11 12.58 -7.22 9.88
N LEU A 12 12.77 -7.69 8.65
CA LEU A 12 13.67 -7.03 7.72
C LEU A 12 13.13 -5.61 7.52
N GLU A 13 13.87 -4.59 7.96
CA GLU A 13 13.47 -3.18 7.87
C GLU A 13 12.99 -2.76 6.46
N ASN A 14 13.45 -3.48 5.43
CA ASN A 14 13.14 -3.26 4.02
C ASN A 14 12.31 -4.37 3.36
N GLU A 15 11.66 -5.25 4.13
CA GLU A 15 10.87 -6.35 3.60
C GLU A 15 9.84 -5.87 2.57
N SER A 16 9.08 -4.82 2.91
CA SER A 16 8.07 -4.22 2.03
C SER A 16 8.66 -3.79 0.69
N THR A 17 9.90 -3.29 0.68
CA THR A 17 10.60 -2.85 -0.54
C THR A 17 11.06 -4.05 -1.37
N VAL A 18 11.55 -5.12 -0.73
CA VAL A 18 11.92 -6.36 -1.42
C VAL A 18 10.69 -7.01 -2.05
N VAL A 19 9.58 -7.10 -1.32
CA VAL A 19 8.32 -7.64 -1.83
C VAL A 19 7.78 -6.75 -2.97
N ALA A 20 7.83 -5.42 -2.84
CA ALA A 20 7.47 -4.50 -3.91
C ALA A 20 8.27 -4.77 -5.19
N TRP A 21 9.58 -4.98 -5.06
CA TRP A 21 10.45 -5.32 -6.18
C TRP A 21 10.07 -6.64 -6.85
N PHE A 22 9.74 -7.68 -6.06
CA PHE A 22 9.22 -8.94 -6.61
C PHE A 22 7.90 -8.74 -7.38
N VAL A 23 6.98 -7.94 -6.85
CA VAL A 23 5.73 -7.58 -7.53
C VAL A 23 6.00 -6.85 -8.84
N ASP A 24 6.95 -5.93 -8.88
CA ASP A 24 7.33 -5.20 -10.09
C ASP A 24 7.99 -6.08 -11.16
N ILE A 25 8.83 -7.04 -10.75
CA ILE A 25 9.36 -8.08 -11.65
C ILE A 25 8.21 -8.89 -12.24
N TYR A 26 7.29 -9.35 -11.39
CA TYR A 26 6.14 -10.13 -11.85
C TYR A 26 5.32 -9.34 -12.88
N ARG A 27 5.03 -8.07 -12.59
CA ARG A 27 4.33 -7.16 -13.51
C ARG A 27 5.06 -7.01 -14.84
N LYS A 28 6.40 -6.88 -14.82
CA LYS A 28 7.22 -6.72 -16.03
C LYS A 28 7.12 -7.95 -16.94
N HIS A 29 7.14 -9.14 -16.36
CA HIS A 29 7.12 -10.41 -17.10
C HIS A 29 5.71 -11.01 -17.27
N LEU A 30 4.66 -10.28 -16.87
CA LEU A 30 3.26 -10.72 -16.90
C LEU A 30 2.76 -11.20 -18.28
N SER A 31 3.41 -10.78 -19.37
CA SER A 31 3.05 -11.23 -20.73
C SER A 31 3.62 -12.61 -21.10
N GLU A 32 4.57 -13.13 -20.34
CA GLU A 32 5.18 -14.43 -20.57
C GLU A 32 4.30 -15.56 -20.01
N GLU A 33 4.20 -16.67 -20.74
CA GLU A 33 3.31 -17.79 -20.40
C GLU A 33 3.52 -18.33 -18.97
N PRO A 34 4.75 -18.57 -18.47
CA PRO A 34 4.95 -19.07 -17.10
C PRO A 34 4.37 -18.13 -16.03
N PHE A 35 4.47 -16.82 -16.24
CA PHE A 35 3.92 -15.82 -15.32
C PHE A 35 2.40 -15.73 -15.40
N GLN A 36 1.80 -16.00 -16.57
CA GLN A 36 0.35 -16.05 -16.67
C GLN A 36 -0.22 -17.28 -15.99
N GLU A 37 0.44 -18.43 -16.09
CA GLU A 37 0.02 -19.68 -15.45
C GLU A 37 -0.02 -19.51 -13.93
N GLU A 38 1.07 -19.02 -13.32
CA GLU A 38 1.22 -18.87 -11.87
C GLU A 38 0.54 -17.63 -11.27
N LEU A 39 -0.10 -16.79 -12.09
CA LEU A 39 -0.64 -15.50 -11.64
C LEU A 39 -1.64 -15.64 -10.48
N GLY A 40 -2.45 -16.69 -10.49
CA GLY A 40 -3.40 -16.97 -9.41
C GLY A 40 -2.69 -17.32 -8.10
N SER A 41 -1.69 -18.18 -8.16
CA SER A 41 -0.84 -18.57 -7.02
C SER A 41 -0.15 -17.33 -6.43
N PHE A 42 0.46 -16.52 -7.29
CA PHE A 42 1.18 -15.31 -6.87
C PHE A 42 0.26 -14.30 -6.19
N LEU A 43 -0.92 -14.02 -6.75
CA LEU A 43 -1.90 -13.13 -6.12
C LEU A 43 -2.43 -13.69 -4.79
N GLY A 44 -2.55 -15.01 -4.67
CA GLY A 44 -2.88 -15.67 -3.42
C GLY A 44 -1.85 -15.42 -2.33
N LEU A 45 -0.56 -15.45 -2.65
CA LEU A 45 0.52 -15.12 -1.70
C LEU A 45 0.43 -13.66 -1.22
N LEU A 46 0.06 -12.73 -2.11
CA LEU A 46 -0.09 -11.32 -1.75
C LEU A 46 -1.29 -11.03 -0.84
N GLU A 47 -2.31 -11.91 -0.80
CA GLU A 47 -3.48 -11.76 0.08
C GLU A 47 -3.11 -11.78 1.57
N ASP A 48 -2.06 -12.53 1.92
CA ASP A 48 -1.63 -12.74 3.30
C ASP A 48 -0.56 -11.73 3.77
N VAL A 49 0.05 -10.99 2.85
CA VAL A 49 1.06 -9.98 3.18
C VAL A 49 0.40 -8.75 3.79
N ARG A 50 0.79 -8.43 5.03
CA ARG A 50 0.28 -7.27 5.79
C ARG A 50 1.43 -6.58 6.52
N TYR A 51 1.39 -5.26 6.50
CA TYR A 51 2.34 -4.44 7.23
C TYR A 51 1.62 -3.60 8.29
N ASN A 52 2.19 -3.56 9.49
CA ASN A 52 1.67 -2.77 10.61
C ASN A 52 1.74 -1.28 10.34
N ASP A 53 2.83 -0.82 9.71
CA ASP A 53 2.99 0.54 9.23
C ASP A 53 2.69 0.60 7.73
N MET A 54 1.51 1.14 7.39
CA MET A 54 1.08 1.24 6.00
C MET A 54 1.85 2.30 5.21
N LEU A 55 2.36 3.34 5.89
CA LEU A 55 3.13 4.40 5.24
C LEU A 55 4.51 3.88 4.86
N HIS A 56 5.18 3.19 5.78
CA HIS A 56 6.48 2.56 5.53
C HIS A 56 6.39 1.49 4.43
N ALA A 57 5.26 0.80 4.32
CA ALA A 57 4.99 -0.17 3.26
C ALA A 57 4.32 0.40 2.01
N SER A 58 4.29 1.73 1.84
CA SER A 58 3.64 2.40 0.69
C SER A 58 4.14 1.90 -0.68
N ASN A 59 5.44 1.58 -0.78
CA ASN A 59 6.04 1.01 -1.99
C ASN A 59 5.41 -0.34 -2.37
N TYR A 60 5.19 -1.22 -1.39
CA TYR A 60 4.53 -2.51 -1.60
C TYR A 60 3.11 -2.32 -2.15
N TYR A 61 2.30 -1.53 -1.45
CA TYR A 61 0.90 -1.31 -1.86
C TYR A 61 0.82 -0.66 -3.24
N SER A 62 1.70 0.31 -3.54
CA SER A 62 1.78 0.95 -4.85
C SER A 62 2.11 -0.06 -5.96
N SER A 63 3.11 -0.92 -5.75
CA SER A 63 3.45 -1.97 -6.73
C SER A 63 2.31 -2.96 -6.93
N VAL A 64 1.59 -3.35 -5.86
CA VAL A 64 0.38 -4.19 -5.95
C VAL A 64 -0.70 -3.51 -6.80
N PHE A 65 -0.99 -2.23 -6.55
CA PHE A 65 -1.98 -1.50 -7.33
C PHE A 65 -1.60 -1.43 -8.81
N CYS A 66 -0.33 -1.14 -9.12
CA CYS A 66 0.13 -1.14 -10.50
C CYS A 66 0.06 -2.52 -11.17
N LEU A 67 0.35 -3.61 -10.44
CA LEU A 67 0.18 -4.97 -10.95
C LEU A 67 -1.29 -5.23 -11.29
N VAL A 68 -2.21 -4.92 -10.38
CA VAL A 68 -3.65 -5.12 -10.58
C VAL A 68 -4.15 -4.31 -11.79
N GLN A 69 -3.73 -3.05 -11.91
CA GLN A 69 -4.04 -2.23 -13.08
C GLN A 69 -3.50 -2.85 -14.36
N ALA A 70 -2.27 -3.39 -14.36
CA ALA A 70 -1.69 -4.06 -15.52
C ALA A 70 -2.47 -5.31 -15.94
N ILE A 71 -2.89 -6.14 -14.98
CA ILE A 71 -3.72 -7.33 -15.23
C ILE A 71 -5.07 -6.91 -15.84
N ALA A 72 -5.70 -5.87 -15.28
CA ALA A 72 -6.97 -5.35 -15.75
C ALA A 72 -6.87 -4.76 -17.18
N MET A 73 -5.84 -3.96 -17.45
CA MET A 73 -5.58 -3.39 -18.78
C MET A 73 -5.31 -4.46 -19.83
N LYS A 74 -4.53 -5.49 -19.50
CA LYS A 74 -4.25 -6.63 -20.39
C LYS A 74 -5.39 -7.64 -20.47
N ARG A 75 -6.42 -7.48 -19.63
CA ARG A 75 -7.61 -8.36 -19.54
C ARG A 75 -7.25 -9.82 -19.28
N PHE A 76 -6.19 -10.06 -18.51
CA PHE A 76 -5.80 -11.42 -18.15
C PHE A 76 -6.76 -12.00 -17.12
N LYS A 77 -7.22 -13.23 -17.38
CA LYS A 77 -8.03 -14.04 -16.46
C LYS A 77 -9.14 -13.21 -15.78
N LEU A 78 -10.02 -12.58 -16.57
CA LEU A 78 -11.05 -11.65 -16.09
C LEU A 78 -11.89 -12.19 -14.91
N ALA A 79 -12.20 -13.50 -14.89
CA ALA A 79 -12.89 -14.13 -13.77
C ALA A 79 -12.17 -13.92 -12.42
N MET A 80 -10.84 -13.93 -12.43
CA MET A 80 -9.99 -13.74 -11.26
C MET A 80 -9.96 -12.28 -10.78
N LEU A 81 -10.16 -11.28 -11.67
CA LEU A 81 -10.17 -9.87 -11.27
C LEU A 81 -11.25 -9.57 -10.22
N SER A 82 -12.38 -10.28 -10.27
CA SER A 82 -13.43 -10.16 -9.25
C SER A 82 -12.97 -10.63 -7.86
N GLU A 83 -12.22 -11.73 -7.80
CA GLU A 83 -11.64 -12.21 -6.54
C GLU A 83 -10.50 -11.32 -6.06
N VAL A 84 -9.69 -10.78 -6.97
CA VAL A 84 -8.63 -9.81 -6.65
C VAL A 84 -9.20 -8.52 -6.07
N GLU A 85 -10.30 -8.00 -6.64
CA GLU A 85 -11.00 -6.84 -6.09
C GLU A 85 -11.46 -7.12 -4.67
N ARG A 86 -12.12 -8.25 -4.44
CA ARG A 86 -12.72 -8.56 -3.14
C ARG A 86 -11.69 -8.92 -2.06
N ARG A 87 -10.71 -9.76 -2.38
CA ARG A 87 -9.80 -10.37 -1.38
C ARG A 87 -8.52 -9.58 -1.15
N LEU A 88 -8.01 -8.91 -2.18
CA LEU A 88 -6.75 -8.19 -2.10
C LEU A 88 -7.01 -6.68 -1.99
N VAL A 89 -7.51 -6.08 -3.08
CA VAL A 89 -7.65 -4.60 -3.16
C VAL A 89 -8.67 -4.07 -2.16
N GLY A 90 -9.81 -4.75 -2.01
CA GLY A 90 -10.87 -4.37 -1.07
C GLY A 90 -10.44 -4.44 0.39
N ARG A 91 -9.56 -5.39 0.74
CA ARG A 91 -8.98 -5.48 2.08
C ARG A 91 -7.97 -4.36 2.33
N ILE A 92 -7.05 -4.12 1.39
CA ILE A 92 -6.09 -3.02 1.48
C ILE A 92 -6.84 -1.68 1.60
N HIS A 93 -7.90 -1.48 0.82
CA HIS A 93 -8.75 -0.30 0.90
C HIS A 93 -9.36 -0.12 2.30
N ALA A 94 -9.93 -1.18 2.89
CA ALA A 94 -10.49 -1.11 4.24
C ALA A 94 -9.42 -0.74 5.27
N GLN A 95 -8.25 -1.38 5.19
CA GLN A 95 -7.12 -1.11 6.08
C GLN A 95 -6.62 0.33 5.95
N LEU A 96 -6.43 0.83 4.73
CA LEU A 96 -6.01 2.21 4.48
C LEU A 96 -7.01 3.22 5.06
N LYS A 97 -8.32 2.95 4.90
CA LYS A 97 -9.36 3.82 5.42
C LYS A 97 -9.30 3.91 6.95
N ASP A 98 -9.18 2.76 7.61
CA ASP A 98 -9.10 2.70 9.07
C ASP A 98 -7.82 3.38 9.57
N TYR A 99 -6.69 3.16 8.89
CA TYR A 99 -5.40 3.76 9.24
C TYR A 99 -5.40 5.28 9.10
N ILE A 100 -5.95 5.81 7.99
CA ILE A 100 -6.10 7.25 7.78
C ILE A 100 -6.92 7.89 8.91
N GLN A 101 -8.03 7.28 9.29
CA GLN A 101 -8.87 7.79 10.37
C GLN A 101 -8.12 7.85 11.71
N LEU A 102 -7.31 6.82 12.01
CA LEU A 102 -6.47 6.79 13.20
C LEU A 102 -5.42 7.92 13.18
N GLU A 103 -4.77 8.15 12.05
CA GLU A 103 -3.78 9.24 11.92
C GLU A 103 -4.42 10.63 12.02
N GLU A 104 -5.59 10.85 11.42
CA GLU A 104 -6.34 12.11 11.57
C GLU A 104 -6.71 12.38 13.04
N LEU A 105 -7.07 11.36 13.81
CA LEU A 105 -7.35 11.50 15.25
C LEU A 105 -6.07 11.86 16.02
N ARG A 106 -4.94 11.19 15.72
CA ARG A 106 -3.63 11.49 16.33
C ARG A 106 -3.17 12.92 16.04
N GLU A 107 -3.37 13.41 14.82
CA GLU A 107 -3.04 14.80 14.45
C GLU A 107 -3.91 15.83 15.19
N LYS A 108 -5.21 15.54 15.36
CA LYS A 108 -6.13 16.39 16.12
C LYS A 108 -5.75 16.47 17.60
N ASP A 109 -5.36 15.36 18.22
CA ASP A 109 -4.96 15.34 19.63
C ASP A 109 -3.64 16.10 19.86
N LYS A 110 -2.64 15.92 18.99
CA LYS A 110 -1.39 16.70 19.01
C LYS A 110 -1.63 18.21 18.85
N SER A 111 -2.62 18.59 18.06
CA SER A 111 -2.96 20.00 17.83
C SER A 111 -3.59 20.64 19.07
N LYS A 112 -4.45 19.91 19.79
CA LYS A 112 -5.05 20.36 21.06
C LYS A 112 -4.02 20.50 22.18
N GLU A 113 -3.04 19.60 22.26
CA GLU A 113 -1.96 19.72 23.25
C GLU A 113 -1.10 20.97 23.03
N LYS A 114 -0.77 21.29 21.77
CA LYS A 114 0.03 22.48 21.40
C LYS A 114 -0.66 23.81 21.71
N GLU A 115 -1.99 23.85 21.76
CA GLU A 115 -2.75 25.06 22.13
C GLU A 115 -2.70 25.35 23.64
N THR A 116 -2.34 24.37 24.48
CA THR A 116 -2.36 24.50 25.95
C THR A 116 -1.04 24.90 26.62
N VAL A 117 0.06 24.99 25.86
CA VAL A 117 1.39 25.32 26.40
C VAL A 117 1.75 26.79 26.11
N PRO A 118 2.17 27.61 27.10
CA PRO A 118 2.55 29.01 26.87
C PRO A 118 3.78 29.10 25.96
N LYS A 119 3.71 29.91 24.89
CA LYS A 119 4.80 30.13 23.95
C LYS A 119 5.92 30.99 24.59
N ILE A 120 7.13 30.44 24.68
CA ILE A 120 8.36 31.16 25.08
C ILE A 120 8.97 31.81 23.82
N PRO A 121 9.58 33.02 23.89
CA PRO A 121 10.00 33.77 22.70
C PRO A 121 11.15 33.11 21.95
N GLU A 122 11.02 33.07 20.63
CA GLU A 122 12.01 32.55 19.68
C GLU A 122 13.14 33.56 19.47
N ASN A 123 14.34 33.28 19.98
CA ASN A 123 15.56 33.87 19.44
C ASN A 123 16.57 32.79 19.06
N ILE A 124 17.00 32.86 17.79
CA ILE A 124 18.05 32.10 17.11
C ILE A 124 17.61 30.73 16.56
N ARG A 125 17.31 30.68 15.26
CA ARG A 125 17.37 29.44 14.46
C ARG A 125 18.22 29.68 13.22
N PHE A 126 19.27 28.88 13.08
CA PHE A 126 20.11 28.79 11.89
C PHE A 126 19.30 28.14 10.75
N GLU A 127 19.35 28.74 9.56
CA GLU A 127 18.78 28.16 8.34
C GLU A 127 19.66 27.00 7.85
N LEU A 128 19.43 25.82 8.43
CA LEU A 128 19.72 24.57 7.73
C LEU A 128 18.64 24.38 6.66
N ALA A 129 19.06 24.08 5.43
CA ALA A 129 18.16 23.78 4.32
C ALA A 129 17.12 22.75 4.77
N VAL A 130 15.89 23.22 4.92
CA VAL A 130 14.76 22.39 5.32
C VAL A 130 14.50 21.44 4.15
N PRO A 131 14.60 20.10 4.32
CA PRO A 131 14.16 19.18 3.28
C PRO A 131 12.72 19.56 2.91
N ALA A 132 12.39 19.48 1.61
CA ALA A 132 11.04 19.81 1.12
C ALA A 132 10.01 19.18 2.06
N PRO A 133 8.95 19.90 2.46
CA PRO A 133 8.00 19.37 3.43
C PRO A 133 7.44 18.06 2.87
N GLU A 134 7.89 16.94 3.45
CA GLU A 134 7.19 15.68 3.30
C GLU A 134 5.77 15.98 3.76
N GLY A 135 4.79 15.84 2.86
CA GLY A 135 3.39 16.09 3.18
C GLY A 135 3.00 15.33 4.45
N SER A 136 1.93 15.74 5.12
CA SER A 136 1.52 15.07 6.36
C SER A 136 1.33 13.56 6.11
N VAL A 137 1.46 12.76 7.17
CA VAL A 137 1.25 11.31 7.08
C VAL A 137 -0.12 11.01 6.44
N VAL A 138 -1.13 11.79 6.80
CA VAL A 138 -2.47 11.71 6.21
C VAL A 138 -2.45 12.01 4.71
N GLU A 139 -1.76 13.07 4.25
CA GLU A 139 -1.66 13.40 2.82
C GLU A 139 -0.99 12.28 2.01
N GLN A 140 0.07 11.67 2.54
CA GLN A 140 0.76 10.57 1.89
C GLN A 140 -0.12 9.31 1.81
N LEU A 141 -0.86 9.00 2.88
CA LEU A 141 -1.82 7.89 2.88
C LEU A 141 -3.02 8.15 1.97
N GLN A 142 -3.48 9.39 1.85
CA GLN A 142 -4.53 9.78 0.91
C GLN A 142 -4.08 9.58 -0.55
N LEU A 143 -2.82 9.88 -0.86
CA LEU A 143 -2.25 9.56 -2.18
C LEU A 143 -2.24 8.03 -2.43
N LEU A 144 -1.92 7.24 -1.41
CA LEU A 144 -1.96 5.79 -1.51
C LEU A 144 -3.40 5.26 -1.69
N MET A 145 -4.37 5.83 -0.97
CA MET A 145 -5.79 5.55 -1.13
C MET A 145 -6.25 5.83 -2.57
N PHE A 146 -5.85 6.96 -3.15
CA PHE A 146 -6.14 7.27 -4.54
C PHE A 146 -5.61 6.18 -5.50
N GLY A 147 -4.39 5.70 -5.29
CA GLY A 147 -3.85 4.56 -6.04
C GLY A 147 -4.71 3.29 -5.93
N CYS A 148 -5.22 3.02 -4.74
CA CYS A 148 -6.13 1.91 -4.48
C CYS A 148 -7.46 2.06 -5.24
N GLU A 149 -8.07 3.24 -5.19
CA GLU A 149 -9.33 3.55 -5.90
C GLU A 149 -9.17 3.41 -7.41
N GLN A 150 -8.04 3.88 -7.95
CA GLN A 150 -7.72 3.74 -9.36
C GLN A 150 -7.62 2.25 -9.74
N ALA A 151 -6.95 1.41 -8.95
CA ALA A 151 -6.90 -0.03 -9.21
C ALA A 151 -8.30 -0.67 -9.27
N ARG A 152 -9.20 -0.30 -8.34
CA ARG A 152 -10.60 -0.76 -8.33
C ARG A 152 -11.36 -0.29 -9.59
N LYS A 153 -11.13 0.95 -10.02
CA LYS A 153 -11.73 1.49 -11.25
C LYS A 153 -11.29 0.73 -12.49
N PHE A 154 -10.00 0.44 -12.63
CA PHE A 154 -9.47 -0.37 -13.73
C PHE A 154 -10.10 -1.77 -13.75
N ILE A 155 -10.26 -2.42 -12.59
CA ILE A 155 -10.96 -3.70 -12.49
C ILE A 155 -12.42 -3.56 -12.97
N ALA A 156 -13.15 -2.58 -12.45
CA ALA A 156 -14.55 -2.37 -12.81
C ALA A 156 -14.73 -2.10 -14.32
N GLU A 157 -13.82 -1.34 -14.94
CA GLU A 157 -13.82 -1.09 -16.38
C GLU A 157 -13.52 -2.37 -17.18
N ALA A 158 -12.50 -3.14 -16.80
CA ALA A 158 -12.17 -4.41 -17.44
C ALA A 158 -13.36 -5.39 -17.41
N MET A 159 -14.08 -5.44 -16.28
CA MET A 159 -15.26 -6.29 -16.10
C MET A 159 -16.49 -5.82 -16.89
N LYS A 160 -16.64 -4.51 -17.13
CA LYS A 160 -17.74 -3.98 -17.95
C LYS A 160 -17.57 -4.33 -19.43
N CYS A 161 -16.34 -4.32 -19.94
CA CYS A 161 -16.03 -4.67 -21.33
C CYS A 161 -16.02 -6.17 -21.62
N ALA A 162 -16.22 -7.02 -20.60
CA ALA A 162 -16.25 -8.48 -20.72
C ALA A 162 -17.65 -9.05 -20.98
N LYS A 163 -18.68 -8.20 -20.95
CA LYS A 163 -20.07 -8.51 -21.30
C LYS A 163 -20.33 -8.18 -22.77
#